data_AF-E3GKA7-F1
#
_entry.id   AF-E3GKA7-F1
#
_cell.length_a   1.000
_cell.length_b   1.000
_cell.length_c   1.000
_cell.angle_alpha   90.00
_cell.angle_beta   90.00
_cell.angle_gamma   90.00
#
_symmetry.space_group_name_H-M   'P 1'
#
loop_
_entity.id
_entity.type
_entity.pdbx_description
1 polymer ?
#
loop_
_entity_poly.entity_id
_entity_poly.type
_entity_poly.pdbx_seq_one_letter_code
_entity_poly.pdbx_strand_id
1 'polypeptide(L)'
;MDKLMHSVYLDKDKCLGCTTCLRSCPTGAIRVREGKAKIIESKCIDCGECIRVCPHHAKMAKTDPLSKIKDYKYTVAIPAPTLLGQFKMKYSIDRILSALKSLGFDEIVEVAFGAEIIGRAIKYEFTAKHYPKPMISSACPAVAKLIQVRFPELTGNINRLKAPMGLTARITRKRLIESKNLKSEDIGIFFITPCAAKATEVSNPLPSDDLFSTIDGAIAIKDIYAPLMGAMKTVEVEDGIHNSSAEGFSWAVSGGESSYLKNKKVLHVDGISNVIKVLEEIENGKLDNIDFFEGLACIGGCVGGCLTVENNFVAKMYIEERAKLERMDSHKHLEEAYIKNLYNTGMMHQKEKLVPRGPKPLDEDMGEAIKKMHAIEELEAKLPGLDCGSCGAPGCRALAEDIVMGNAREIDCVFVLKDRVLELSKLTSELLQVGHPMKNKNENNEETEEEK
;
A
#
# COMPACT_ATOMS: atom_id res chain seq x y z
N MET A 1 -18.35 -6.55 -12.68
CA MET A 1 -17.04 -6.42 -12.02
C MET A 1 -17.18 -5.34 -10.97
N ASP A 2 -17.14 -5.72 -9.69
CA ASP A 2 -17.22 -4.77 -8.59
C ASP A 2 -16.07 -3.76 -8.66
N LYS A 3 -16.40 -2.49 -8.45
CA LYS A 3 -15.43 -1.39 -8.47
C LYS A 3 -14.46 -1.59 -7.31
N LEU A 4 -13.20 -1.93 -7.61
CA LEU A 4 -12.11 -1.91 -6.63
C LEU A 4 -12.07 -0.51 -6.00
N MET A 5 -12.42 -0.43 -4.72
CA MET A 5 -12.43 0.82 -3.97
C MET A 5 -11.14 0.92 -3.16
N HIS A 6 -10.50 2.08 -3.25
CA HIS A 6 -9.22 2.40 -2.65
C HIS A 6 -9.36 3.52 -1.64
N SER A 7 -8.62 3.45 -0.53
CA SER A 7 -8.53 4.56 0.41
C SER A 7 -7.61 5.66 -0.13
N VAL A 8 -6.61 5.33 -0.95
CA VAL A 8 -5.69 6.32 -1.51
C VAL A 8 -6.35 7.09 -2.64
N TYR A 9 -6.46 8.41 -2.51
CA TYR A 9 -7.09 9.27 -3.51
C TYR A 9 -6.26 10.53 -3.81
N LEU A 10 -6.72 11.28 -4.82
CA LEU A 10 -6.12 12.56 -5.24
C LEU A 10 -7.09 13.71 -4.96
N ASP A 11 -6.62 14.71 -4.24
CA ASP A 11 -7.13 16.07 -4.25
C ASP A 11 -6.65 16.76 -5.53
N LYS A 12 -7.56 16.96 -6.49
CA LYS A 12 -7.22 17.52 -7.81
C LYS A 12 -6.77 18.98 -7.72
N ASP A 13 -7.27 19.73 -6.75
CA ASP A 13 -7.02 21.18 -6.65
C ASP A 13 -5.58 21.44 -6.21
N LYS A 14 -5.04 20.57 -5.34
CA LYS A 14 -3.63 20.64 -4.89
C LYS A 14 -2.63 20.04 -5.87
N CYS A 15 -3.08 19.25 -6.85
CA CYS A 15 -2.17 18.52 -7.74
C CYS A 15 -1.60 19.42 -8.83
N LEU A 16 -0.27 19.55 -8.92
CA LEU A 16 0.40 20.30 -9.99
C LEU A 16 1.00 19.42 -11.11
N GLY A 17 0.75 18.11 -11.09
CA GLY A 17 1.25 17.22 -12.15
C GLY A 17 2.77 17.01 -12.18
N CYS A 18 3.48 17.26 -11.07
CA CYS A 18 4.94 17.24 -10.99
C CYS A 18 5.64 15.86 -11.09
N THR A 19 4.91 14.80 -11.47
CA THR A 19 5.39 13.41 -11.70
C THR A 19 6.10 12.68 -10.54
N THR A 20 6.35 13.31 -9.39
CA THR A 20 7.01 12.66 -8.23
C THR A 20 6.33 11.37 -7.79
N CYS A 21 5.01 11.41 -7.57
CA CYS A 21 4.25 10.25 -7.14
C CYS A 21 4.24 9.10 -8.16
N LEU A 22 4.39 9.42 -9.44
CA LEU A 22 4.46 8.44 -10.52
C LEU A 22 5.75 7.63 -10.45
N ARG A 23 6.89 8.29 -10.22
CA ARG A 23 8.20 7.63 -10.13
C ARG A 23 8.32 6.74 -8.89
N SER A 24 7.67 7.13 -7.79
CA SER A 24 7.72 6.35 -6.55
C SER A 24 6.68 5.22 -6.48
N CYS A 25 5.76 5.11 -7.44
CA CYS A 25 4.70 4.10 -7.39
C CYS A 25 5.25 2.69 -7.70
N PRO A 26 5.23 1.74 -6.75
CA PRO A 26 5.89 0.43 -6.90
C PRO A 26 5.27 -0.49 -7.96
N THR A 27 4.05 -0.18 -8.40
CA THR A 27 3.28 -0.95 -9.38
C THR A 27 3.01 -0.17 -10.66
N GLY A 28 3.57 1.04 -10.80
CA GLY A 28 3.31 1.89 -11.94
C GLY A 28 1.83 2.27 -12.09
N ALA A 29 1.09 2.33 -10.98
CA ALA A 29 -0.35 2.60 -10.96
C ALA A 29 -0.71 4.07 -11.22
N ILE A 30 0.26 4.96 -11.36
CA ILE A 30 0.01 6.40 -11.53
C ILE A 30 0.41 6.82 -12.94
N ARG A 31 -0.50 7.54 -13.60
CA ARG A 31 -0.22 8.34 -14.81
C ARG A 31 -0.37 9.81 -14.48
N VAL A 32 0.33 10.68 -15.22
CA VAL A 32 0.09 12.12 -15.22
C VAL A 32 -0.37 12.51 -16.62
N ARG A 33 -1.57 13.06 -16.71
CA ARG A 33 -2.19 13.52 -17.97
C ARG A 33 -2.88 14.84 -17.68
N GLU A 34 -2.86 15.76 -18.65
CA GLU A 34 -3.53 17.06 -18.51
C GLU A 34 -3.14 17.80 -17.21
N GLY A 35 -1.86 17.69 -16.81
CA GLY A 35 -1.34 18.33 -15.60
C GLY A 35 -1.81 17.70 -14.27
N LYS A 36 -2.51 16.56 -14.28
CA LYS A 36 -3.01 15.92 -13.06
C LYS A 36 -2.65 14.44 -13.00
N ALA A 37 -2.41 13.95 -11.78
CA ALA A 37 -2.20 12.52 -11.57
C ALA A 37 -3.52 11.75 -11.70
N LYS A 38 -3.46 10.52 -12.17
CA LYS A 38 -4.58 9.57 -12.22
C LYS A 38 -4.11 8.23 -11.69
N ILE A 39 -4.90 7.63 -10.80
CA ILE A 39 -4.61 6.31 -10.22
C ILE A 39 -5.35 5.26 -11.06
N ILE A 40 -4.63 4.25 -11.50
CA ILE A 40 -5.17 3.05 -12.13
C ILE A 40 -5.50 2.09 -11.00
N GLU A 41 -6.78 2.02 -10.63
CA GLU A 41 -7.25 1.27 -9.45
C GLU A 41 -6.79 -0.20 -9.47
N SER A 42 -6.85 -0.87 -10.63
CA SER A 42 -6.43 -2.27 -10.75
C SER A 42 -4.95 -2.53 -10.45
N LYS A 43 -4.08 -1.51 -10.55
CA LYS A 43 -2.66 -1.60 -10.23
C LYS A 43 -2.35 -1.06 -8.82
N CYS A 44 -3.28 -0.33 -8.18
CA CYS A 44 -3.05 0.27 -6.88
C CYS A 44 -3.06 -0.78 -5.76
N ILE A 45 -2.09 -0.66 -4.85
CA ILE A 45 -1.93 -1.55 -3.69
C ILE A 45 -2.10 -0.82 -2.35
N ASP A 46 -2.54 0.44 -2.39
CA ASP A 46 -2.77 1.30 -1.22
C ASP A 46 -1.56 1.46 -0.28
N CYS A 47 -0.34 1.27 -0.77
CA CYS A 47 0.87 1.35 0.06
C CYS A 47 1.15 2.75 0.62
N GLY A 48 0.51 3.78 0.06
CA GLY A 48 0.65 5.18 0.51
C GLY A 48 1.97 5.85 0.13
N GLU A 49 2.80 5.22 -0.71
CA GLU A 49 4.08 5.83 -1.14
C GLU A 49 3.87 7.19 -1.83
N CYS A 50 2.84 7.28 -2.67
CA CYS A 50 2.45 8.53 -3.30
C CYS A 50 1.98 9.62 -2.32
N ILE A 51 1.47 9.24 -1.14
CA ILE A 51 1.09 10.18 -0.06
C ILE A 51 2.36 10.75 0.57
N ARG A 52 3.35 9.89 0.85
CA ARG A 52 4.62 10.28 1.47
C ARG A 52 5.44 11.24 0.61
N VAL A 53 5.53 10.99 -0.69
CA VAL A 53 6.44 11.75 -1.57
C VAL A 53 5.82 12.98 -2.21
N CYS A 54 4.52 13.23 -2.04
CA CYS A 54 3.85 14.34 -2.74
C CYS A 54 4.22 15.69 -2.09
N PRO A 55 4.96 16.58 -2.78
CA PRO A 55 5.37 17.87 -2.20
C PRO A 55 4.21 18.86 -2.02
N HIS A 56 3.06 18.58 -2.65
CA HIS A 56 1.88 19.44 -2.60
C HIS A 56 0.77 18.87 -1.70
N HIS A 57 1.02 17.75 -1.01
CA HIS A 57 0.04 17.05 -0.18
C HIS A 57 -1.29 16.78 -0.90
N ALA A 58 -1.23 16.55 -2.22
CA ALA A 58 -2.39 16.29 -3.06
C ALA A 58 -2.86 14.83 -2.99
N LYS A 59 -2.01 13.92 -2.49
CA LYS A 59 -2.35 12.51 -2.28
C LYS A 59 -2.72 12.29 -0.82
N MET A 60 -3.87 11.66 -0.59
CA MET A 60 -4.43 11.46 0.75
C MET A 60 -4.96 10.04 0.90
N ALA A 61 -5.15 9.60 2.14
CA ALA A 61 -5.89 8.38 2.46
C ALA A 61 -7.26 8.78 3.02
N LYS A 62 -8.30 8.08 2.56
CA LYS A 62 -9.64 8.18 3.12
C LYS A 62 -9.69 7.34 4.39
N THR A 63 -9.99 8.02 5.50
CA THR A 63 -10.11 7.48 6.85
C THR A 63 -11.32 8.13 7.52
N ASP A 64 -11.81 7.52 8.60
CA ASP A 64 -12.95 8.03 9.35
C ASP A 64 -12.52 9.12 10.34
N PRO A 65 -13.32 10.18 10.52
CA PRO A 65 -13.07 11.16 11.56
C PRO A 65 -13.38 10.56 12.94
N LEU A 66 -12.71 11.06 13.98
CA LEU A 66 -12.98 10.65 15.37
C LEU A 66 -14.45 10.88 15.77
N SER A 67 -15.14 11.87 15.19
CA SER A 67 -16.54 12.15 15.50
C SER A 67 -17.50 11.00 15.19
N LYS A 68 -17.13 10.07 14.28
CA LYS A 68 -17.93 8.90 13.89
C LYS A 68 -18.21 7.95 15.07
N ILE A 69 -17.40 8.01 16.13
CA ILE A 69 -17.62 7.17 17.33
C ILE A 69 -18.99 7.45 17.98
N LYS A 70 -19.53 8.65 17.79
CA LYS A 70 -20.83 9.07 18.35
C LYS A 70 -22.04 8.37 17.71
N ASP A 71 -21.82 7.67 16.60
CA ASP A 71 -22.87 6.94 15.90
C ASP A 71 -23.21 5.61 16.59
N TYR A 72 -22.45 5.22 17.62
CA TYR A 72 -22.55 3.94 18.32
C TYR A 72 -22.77 4.13 19.82
N LYS A 73 -23.40 3.14 20.47
CA LYS A 73 -23.70 3.20 21.92
C LYS A 73 -22.52 2.77 22.77
N TYR A 74 -21.71 1.84 22.27
CA TYR A 74 -20.52 1.36 22.96
C TYR A 74 -19.36 1.30 21.98
N THR A 75 -18.28 2.00 22.29
CA THR A 75 -17.18 2.24 21.37
C THR A 75 -15.89 1.62 21.88
N VAL A 76 -15.18 0.93 21.00
CA VAL A 76 -13.88 0.33 21.31
C VAL A 76 -12.83 0.87 20.36
N ALA A 77 -11.75 1.44 20.91
CA ALA A 77 -10.56 1.68 20.11
C ALA A 77 -9.69 0.43 20.11
N ILE A 78 -9.29 -0.03 18.92
CA ILE A 78 -8.28 -1.06 18.77
C ILE A 78 -7.00 -0.44 18.19
N PRO A 79 -6.07 0.08 19.03
CA PRO A 79 -4.90 0.75 18.51
C PRO A 79 -3.90 -0.23 17.89
N ALA A 80 -3.37 0.13 16.72
CA ALA A 80 -2.20 -0.55 16.17
C ALA A 80 -1.01 -0.43 17.14
N PRO A 81 -0.15 -1.44 17.25
CA PRO A 81 1.05 -1.37 18.10
C PRO A 81 1.95 -0.17 17.79
N THR A 82 1.94 0.28 16.53
CA THR A 82 2.63 1.48 16.05
C THR A 82 2.34 2.74 16.88
N LEU A 83 1.15 2.87 17.48
CA LEU A 83 0.79 4.02 18.31
C LEU A 83 1.80 4.25 19.45
N LEU A 84 2.31 3.18 20.06
CA LEU A 84 3.26 3.23 21.17
C LEU A 84 4.61 3.85 20.78
N GLY A 85 4.98 3.73 19.50
CA GLY A 85 6.18 4.32 18.92
C GLY A 85 6.02 5.79 18.54
N GLN A 86 4.82 6.36 18.59
CA GLN A 86 4.61 7.77 18.21
C GLN A 86 4.89 8.76 19.34
N PHE A 87 5.14 8.25 20.54
CA PHE A 87 5.25 9.06 21.75
C PHE A 87 6.52 8.73 22.54
N LYS A 88 7.18 9.79 23.01
CA LYS A 88 8.43 9.73 23.77
C LYS A 88 8.34 8.77 24.96
N MET A 89 9.48 8.14 25.29
CA MET A 89 9.60 7.17 26.39
C MET A 89 9.14 7.66 27.77
N LYS A 90 9.12 8.97 28.01
CA LYS A 90 8.61 9.55 29.26
C LYS A 90 7.11 9.27 29.51
N TYR A 91 6.35 8.92 28.47
CA TYR A 91 4.97 8.50 28.61
C TYR A 91 4.93 6.96 28.69
N SER A 92 4.37 6.43 29.77
CA SER A 92 4.08 5.00 29.91
C SER A 92 3.02 4.55 28.89
N ILE A 93 2.96 3.24 28.62
CA ILE A 93 1.94 2.68 27.72
C ILE A 93 0.54 2.94 28.30
N ASP A 94 0.32 2.68 29.59
CA ASP A 94 -0.97 2.95 30.25
C ASP A 94 -1.40 4.41 30.13
N ARG A 95 -0.47 5.38 30.19
CA ARG A 95 -0.81 6.79 29.99
C ARG A 95 -1.24 7.07 28.54
N ILE A 96 -0.59 6.47 27.54
CA ILE A 96 -0.98 6.61 26.14
C ILE A 96 -2.39 6.04 25.93
N LEU A 97 -2.67 4.86 26.48
CA LEU A 97 -3.96 4.18 26.32
C LEU A 97 -5.08 4.88 27.13
N SER A 98 -4.79 5.36 28.35
CA SER A 98 -5.71 6.18 29.16
C SER A 98 -6.08 7.47 28.42
N ALA A 99 -5.09 8.13 27.80
CA ALA A 99 -5.34 9.33 27.00
C ALA A 99 -6.21 9.00 25.77
N LEU A 100 -5.99 7.87 25.11
CA LEU A 100 -6.84 7.43 23.99
C LEU A 100 -8.29 7.19 24.44
N LYS A 101 -8.48 6.52 25.58
CA LYS A 101 -9.80 6.31 26.19
C LYS A 101 -10.50 7.64 26.46
N SER A 102 -9.77 8.63 27.00
CA SER A 102 -10.30 9.97 27.29
C SER A 102 -10.75 10.77 26.07
N LEU A 103 -10.44 10.33 24.84
CA LEU A 103 -10.96 10.93 23.61
C LEU A 103 -12.42 10.55 23.31
N GLY A 104 -13.04 9.73 24.17
CA GLY A 104 -14.45 9.38 24.10
C GLY A 104 -14.73 7.91 23.80
N PHE A 105 -13.74 7.02 23.94
CA PHE A 105 -13.93 5.58 23.80
C PHE A 105 -14.30 4.94 25.14
N ASP A 106 -15.21 3.98 25.12
CA ASP A 106 -15.61 3.24 26.33
C ASP A 106 -14.54 2.22 26.75
N GLU A 107 -13.86 1.62 25.77
CA GLU A 107 -12.85 0.58 25.99
C GLU A 107 -11.70 0.64 24.99
N ILE A 108 -10.51 0.22 25.44
CA ILE A 108 -9.32 0.10 24.61
C ILE A 108 -8.91 -1.38 24.58
N VAL A 109 -8.72 -1.94 23.38
CA VAL A 109 -8.21 -3.30 23.21
C VAL A 109 -7.04 -3.28 22.22
N GLU A 110 -5.83 -3.47 22.71
CA GLU A 110 -4.62 -3.38 21.88
C GLU A 110 -4.60 -4.44 20.77
N VAL A 111 -4.30 -4.05 19.53
CA VAL A 111 -4.13 -5.02 18.42
C VAL A 111 -2.91 -5.93 18.65
N ALA A 112 -1.98 -5.53 19.51
CA ALA A 112 -0.86 -6.35 19.96
C ALA A 112 -1.31 -7.69 20.57
N PHE A 113 -2.48 -7.75 21.21
CA PHE A 113 -3.09 -9.00 21.68
C PHE A 113 -3.38 -9.96 20.52
N GLY A 114 -4.05 -9.48 19.46
CA GLY A 114 -4.28 -10.28 18.26
C GLY A 114 -2.97 -10.67 17.55
N ALA A 115 -1.95 -9.81 17.60
CA ALA A 115 -0.64 -10.08 17.02
C ALA A 115 0.07 -11.24 17.74
N GLU A 116 -0.03 -11.30 19.06
CA GLU A 116 0.53 -12.43 19.83
C GLU A 116 -0.14 -13.76 19.48
N ILE A 117 -1.48 -13.75 19.37
CA ILE A 117 -2.25 -14.95 19.00
C ILE A 117 -1.85 -15.43 17.60
N ILE A 118 -1.82 -14.51 16.62
CA ILE A 118 -1.43 -14.85 15.25
C ILE A 118 0.04 -15.30 15.19
N GLY A 119 0.95 -14.62 15.86
CA GLY A 119 2.37 -14.98 15.90
C GLY A 119 2.63 -16.40 16.40
N ARG A 120 1.90 -16.82 17.45
CA ARG A 120 1.93 -18.21 17.92
C ARG A 120 1.25 -19.16 16.94
N ALA A 121 0.16 -18.74 16.30
CA ALA A 121 -0.54 -19.54 15.29
C ALA A 121 0.30 -19.83 14.04
N ILE A 122 1.25 -18.96 13.67
CA ILE A 122 2.16 -19.22 12.53
C ILE A 122 2.96 -20.51 12.74
N LYS A 123 3.34 -20.83 13.99
CA LYS A 123 4.02 -22.10 14.30
C LYS A 123 3.16 -23.31 13.94
N TYR A 124 1.86 -23.22 14.20
CA TYR A 124 0.90 -24.26 13.86
C TYR A 124 0.69 -24.36 12.35
N GLU A 125 0.62 -23.25 11.63
CA GLU A 125 0.51 -23.24 10.16
C GLU A 125 1.63 -24.04 9.49
N PHE A 126 2.88 -23.90 9.95
CA PHE A 126 4.02 -24.68 9.43
C PHE A 126 3.88 -26.19 9.60
N THR A 127 3.15 -26.64 10.62
CA THR A 127 2.98 -28.07 10.93
C THR A 127 1.70 -28.66 10.35
N ALA A 128 0.61 -27.87 10.32
CA ALA A 128 -0.72 -28.33 10.01
C ALA A 128 -1.10 -28.13 8.54
N LYS A 129 -0.41 -27.23 7.82
CA LYS A 129 -0.71 -26.92 6.42
C LYS A 129 0.55 -26.93 5.57
N HIS A 130 0.34 -27.20 4.29
CA HIS A 130 1.41 -27.16 3.31
C HIS A 130 1.30 -25.88 2.48
N TYR A 131 2.37 -25.07 2.54
CA TYR A 131 2.58 -23.91 1.69
C TYR A 131 3.86 -24.13 0.88
N PRO A 132 3.92 -23.68 -0.40
CA PRO A 132 5.18 -23.59 -1.11
C PRO A 132 6.18 -22.75 -0.30
N LYS A 133 7.46 -23.10 -0.38
CA LYS A 133 8.51 -22.34 0.32
C LYS A 133 9.01 -21.16 -0.53
N PRO A 134 9.33 -20.02 0.10
CA PRO A 134 9.07 -19.69 1.50
C PRO A 134 7.57 -19.45 1.75
N MET A 135 7.08 -19.75 2.97
CA MET A 135 5.76 -19.28 3.38
C MET A 135 5.83 -17.76 3.60
N ILE A 136 4.94 -17.01 2.97
CA ILE A 136 4.94 -15.54 2.99
C ILE A 136 3.92 -15.02 4.01
N SER A 137 4.30 -14.00 4.78
CA SER A 137 3.40 -13.28 5.69
C SER A 137 2.23 -12.64 4.95
N SER A 138 1.03 -12.74 5.53
CA SER A 138 -0.18 -12.05 5.09
C SER A 138 -0.45 -10.74 5.86
N ALA A 139 0.39 -10.40 6.84
CA ALA A 139 0.12 -9.31 7.77
C ALA A 139 0.09 -7.92 7.09
N CYS A 140 1.03 -7.69 6.17
CA CYS A 140 1.12 -6.44 5.42
C CYS A 140 0.20 -6.47 4.19
N PRO A 141 -0.93 -5.74 4.21
CA PRO A 141 -1.90 -5.77 3.12
C PRO A 141 -1.30 -5.25 1.81
N ALA A 142 -0.42 -4.23 1.87
CA ALA A 142 0.21 -3.68 0.68
C ALA A 142 1.14 -4.69 0.00
N VAL A 143 1.82 -5.56 0.76
CA VAL A 143 2.69 -6.61 0.21
C VAL A 143 1.87 -7.78 -0.33
N ALA A 144 0.83 -8.22 0.38
CA ALA A 144 -0.12 -9.19 -0.16
C ALA A 144 -0.72 -8.69 -1.48
N LYS A 145 -1.11 -7.41 -1.52
CA LYS A 145 -1.66 -6.76 -2.72
C LYS A 145 -0.61 -6.59 -3.84
N LEU A 146 0.65 -6.33 -3.50
CA LEU A 146 1.77 -6.29 -4.44
C LEU A 146 1.96 -7.66 -5.11
N ILE A 147 1.96 -8.74 -4.33
CA ILE A 147 2.11 -10.11 -4.84
C ILE A 147 0.99 -10.42 -5.83
N GLN A 148 -0.26 -10.09 -5.50
CA GLN A 148 -1.38 -10.31 -6.43
C GLN A 148 -1.24 -9.58 -7.78
N VAL A 149 -0.59 -8.42 -7.81
CA VAL A 149 -0.49 -7.56 -9.00
C VAL A 149 0.79 -7.81 -9.81
N ARG A 150 1.91 -8.10 -9.14
CA ARG A 150 3.25 -8.20 -9.75
C ARG A 150 3.90 -9.58 -9.68
N PHE A 151 3.51 -10.42 -8.71
CA PHE A 151 4.12 -11.74 -8.47
C PHE A 151 3.03 -12.81 -8.33
N PRO A 152 2.14 -12.97 -9.33
CA PRO A 152 0.94 -13.80 -9.19
C PRO A 152 1.25 -15.26 -8.87
N GLU A 153 2.42 -15.77 -9.26
CA GLU A 153 2.88 -17.13 -8.95
C GLU A 153 3.12 -17.35 -7.44
N LEU A 154 3.50 -16.29 -6.73
CA LEU A 154 3.74 -16.34 -5.27
C LEU A 154 2.45 -16.17 -4.44
N THR A 155 1.28 -16.01 -5.06
CA THR A 155 0.02 -15.89 -4.30
C THR A 155 -0.27 -17.14 -3.45
N GLY A 156 0.16 -18.32 -3.92
CA GLY A 156 0.04 -19.59 -3.19
C GLY A 156 0.94 -19.69 -1.96
N ASN A 157 2.00 -18.89 -1.88
CA ASN A 157 2.94 -18.88 -0.75
C ASN A 157 2.40 -18.08 0.45
N ILE A 158 1.43 -17.18 0.23
CA ILE A 158 0.89 -16.32 1.29
C ILE A 158 0.07 -17.18 2.28
N ASN A 159 0.42 -17.11 3.56
CA ASN A 159 -0.32 -17.81 4.59
C ASN A 159 -1.76 -17.28 4.74
N ARG A 160 -2.68 -18.12 5.21
CA ARG A 160 -4.12 -17.78 5.29
C ARG A 160 -4.53 -17.31 6.67
N LEU A 161 -3.60 -16.84 7.49
CA LEU A 161 -3.93 -16.25 8.79
C LEU A 161 -4.53 -14.86 8.60
N LYS A 162 -5.42 -14.50 9.52
CA LYS A 162 -6.08 -13.21 9.59
C LYS A 162 -5.13 -12.12 10.06
N ALA A 163 -5.33 -10.90 9.57
CA ALA A 163 -4.60 -9.76 10.10
C ALA A 163 -4.94 -9.55 11.60
N PRO A 164 -3.96 -9.20 12.45
CA PRO A 164 -4.16 -9.01 13.89
C PRO A 164 -5.35 -8.12 14.27
N MET A 165 -5.55 -7.01 13.55
CA MET A 165 -6.66 -6.09 13.80
C MET A 165 -8.04 -6.75 13.62
N GLY A 166 -8.18 -7.61 12.60
CA GLY A 166 -9.44 -8.27 12.31
C GLY A 166 -9.73 -9.41 13.29
N LEU A 167 -8.70 -10.15 13.72
CA LEU A 167 -8.86 -11.12 14.81
C LEU A 167 -9.23 -10.43 16.13
N THR A 168 -8.55 -9.33 16.45
CA THR A 168 -8.81 -8.53 17.67
C THR A 168 -10.26 -8.04 17.67
N ALA A 169 -10.71 -7.40 16.58
CA ALA A 169 -12.08 -6.90 16.44
C ALA A 169 -13.12 -8.01 16.62
N ARG A 170 -12.89 -9.18 16.00
CA ARG A 170 -13.81 -10.32 16.09
C ARG A 170 -13.91 -10.88 17.51
N ILE A 171 -12.78 -11.05 18.20
CA ILE A 171 -12.76 -11.51 19.60
C ILE A 171 -13.47 -10.49 20.50
N THR A 172 -13.14 -9.20 20.33
CA THR A 172 -13.74 -8.11 21.10
C THR A 172 -15.25 -8.06 20.93
N ARG A 173 -15.75 -8.08 19.68
CA ARG A 173 -17.18 -8.03 19.39
C ARG A 173 -17.91 -9.22 19.99
N LYS A 174 -17.37 -10.44 19.81
CA LYS A 174 -17.94 -11.66 20.39
C LYS A 174 -18.03 -11.56 21.91
N ARG A 175 -16.94 -11.17 22.57
CA ARG A 175 -16.90 -10.97 24.03
C ARG A 175 -17.93 -9.96 24.50
N LEU A 176 -18.10 -8.83 23.82
CA LEU A 176 -19.05 -7.78 24.22
C LEU A 176 -20.51 -8.20 24.04
N ILE A 177 -20.82 -8.94 22.98
CA ILE A 177 -22.16 -9.52 22.79
C ILE A 177 -22.47 -10.51 23.92
N GLU A 178 -21.51 -11.38 24.28
CA GLU A 178 -21.70 -12.41 25.31
C GLU A 178 -21.70 -11.84 26.74
N SER A 179 -20.82 -10.91 27.07
CA SER A 179 -20.63 -10.43 28.45
C SER A 179 -21.50 -9.22 28.81
N LYS A 180 -21.79 -8.34 27.85
CA LYS A 180 -22.57 -7.11 28.07
C LYS A 180 -23.97 -7.16 27.47
N ASN A 181 -24.34 -8.26 26.80
CA ASN A 181 -25.63 -8.43 26.13
C ASN A 181 -25.95 -7.27 25.14
N LEU A 182 -24.90 -6.71 24.52
CA LEU A 182 -25.04 -5.64 23.54
C LEU A 182 -25.38 -6.22 22.16
N LYS A 183 -26.19 -5.49 21.39
CA LYS A 183 -26.42 -5.84 19.99
C LYS A 183 -25.20 -5.48 19.15
N SER A 184 -24.93 -6.25 18.10
CA SER A 184 -23.78 -5.97 17.22
C SER A 184 -23.82 -4.57 16.60
N GLU A 185 -25.00 -4.08 16.23
CA GLU A 185 -25.22 -2.74 15.66
C GLU A 185 -24.92 -1.59 16.64
N ASP A 186 -24.98 -1.86 17.94
CA ASP A 186 -24.73 -0.86 18.98
C ASP A 186 -23.23 -0.72 19.30
N ILE A 187 -22.39 -1.66 18.83
CA ILE A 187 -20.96 -1.73 19.11
C ILE A 187 -20.18 -1.16 17.93
N GLY A 188 -19.48 -0.05 18.18
CA GLY A 188 -18.55 0.57 17.22
C GLY A 188 -17.09 0.24 17.53
N ILE A 189 -16.44 -0.57 16.70
CA ILE A 189 -15.02 -0.90 16.83
C ILE A 189 -14.19 -0.08 15.84
N PHE A 190 -13.28 0.73 16.34
CA PHE A 190 -12.48 1.67 15.55
C PHE A 190 -11.00 1.29 15.58
N PHE A 191 -10.44 0.99 14.40
CA PHE A 191 -9.02 0.71 14.26
C PHE A 191 -8.22 2.01 14.15
N ILE A 192 -7.29 2.22 15.08
CA ILE A 192 -6.38 3.37 15.02
C ILE A 192 -5.16 2.97 14.17
N THR A 193 -5.15 3.44 12.91
CA THR A 193 -4.32 2.88 11.85
C THR A 193 -3.12 3.77 11.46
N PRO A 194 -1.93 3.18 11.24
CA PRO A 194 -0.80 3.84 10.59
C PRO A 194 -0.85 3.72 9.05
N CYS A 195 -1.82 2.98 8.50
CA CYS A 195 -1.74 2.43 7.15
C CYS A 195 -3.00 2.72 6.31
N ALA A 196 -2.79 3.29 5.12
CA ALA A 196 -3.84 3.50 4.12
C ALA A 196 -4.43 2.18 3.61
N ALA A 197 -3.60 1.16 3.35
CA ALA A 197 -4.10 -0.13 2.90
C ALA A 197 -5.00 -0.83 3.93
N LYS A 198 -4.74 -0.67 5.23
CA LYS A 198 -5.66 -1.16 6.29
C LYS A 198 -6.95 -0.34 6.34
N ALA A 199 -6.89 0.96 6.09
CA ALA A 199 -8.11 1.76 5.95
C ALA A 199 -8.96 1.29 4.75
N THR A 200 -8.34 0.85 3.65
CA THR A 200 -9.06 0.22 2.53
C THR A 200 -9.74 -1.08 2.98
N GLU A 201 -9.05 -1.94 3.72
CA GLU A 201 -9.63 -3.22 4.18
C GLU A 201 -10.84 -3.02 5.10
N VAL A 202 -10.83 -1.98 5.95
CA VAL A 202 -11.97 -1.63 6.81
C VAL A 202 -13.14 -1.06 6.01
N SER A 203 -12.86 -0.14 5.09
CA SER A 203 -13.92 0.54 4.31
C SER A 203 -14.48 -0.31 3.18
N ASN A 204 -13.72 -1.30 2.70
CA ASN A 204 -14.11 -2.19 1.61
C ASN A 204 -13.72 -3.63 1.98
N PRO A 205 -14.43 -4.23 2.96
CA PRO A 205 -14.24 -5.63 3.30
C PRO A 205 -14.47 -6.49 2.05
N LEU A 206 -13.63 -7.51 1.82
CA LEU A 206 -13.92 -8.49 0.77
C LEU A 206 -15.25 -9.20 1.15
N PRO A 207 -16.16 -9.47 0.18
CA PRO A 207 -17.47 -10.07 0.48
C PRO A 207 -17.39 -11.42 1.21
N SER A 208 -16.31 -12.16 0.98
CA SER A 208 -16.03 -13.45 1.58
C SER A 208 -15.40 -13.37 2.97
N ASP A 209 -15.11 -12.16 3.43
CA ASP A 209 -14.27 -11.90 4.59
C ASP A 209 -15.12 -11.43 5.76
N ASP A 210 -15.36 -12.35 6.70
CA ASP A 210 -15.99 -12.06 7.99
C ASP A 210 -15.06 -11.30 8.96
N LEU A 211 -13.90 -10.86 8.45
CA LEU A 211 -12.85 -10.15 9.15
C LEU A 211 -13.19 -8.69 9.42
N PHE A 212 -13.43 -7.96 8.34
CA PHE A 212 -13.47 -6.51 8.36
C PHE A 212 -14.89 -5.98 8.57
N SER A 213 -15.90 -6.82 8.39
CA SER A 213 -17.29 -6.52 8.80
C SER A 213 -17.45 -6.32 10.30
N THR A 214 -16.42 -6.63 11.09
CA THR A 214 -16.41 -6.40 12.55
C THR A 214 -15.73 -5.09 12.96
N ILE A 215 -15.18 -4.32 12.01
CA ILE A 215 -14.54 -3.02 12.25
C ILE A 215 -15.38 -1.92 11.58
N ASP A 216 -15.84 -0.97 12.37
CA ASP A 216 -16.80 0.07 11.96
C ASP A 216 -16.13 1.35 11.43
N GLY A 217 -14.85 1.53 11.73
CA GLY A 217 -14.09 2.66 11.22
C GLY A 217 -12.59 2.50 11.35
N ALA A 218 -11.85 3.24 10.51
CA ALA A 218 -10.41 3.34 10.54
C ALA A 218 -10.00 4.80 10.74
N ILE A 219 -9.44 5.12 11.90
CA ILE A 219 -9.02 6.47 12.27
C ILE A 219 -7.50 6.56 12.12
N ALA A 220 -7.00 7.53 11.36
CA ALA A 220 -5.57 7.72 11.17
C ALA A 220 -4.89 8.19 12.46
N ILE A 221 -3.72 7.63 12.79
CA ILE A 221 -2.96 8.06 13.99
C ILE A 221 -2.65 9.56 13.94
N LYS A 222 -2.22 10.07 12.77
CA LYS A 222 -1.91 11.50 12.60
C LYS A 222 -3.09 12.43 12.88
N ASP A 223 -4.33 11.99 12.67
CA ASP A 223 -5.52 12.83 12.84
C ASP A 223 -5.89 12.98 14.32
N ILE A 224 -5.51 12.01 15.16
CA ILE A 224 -5.72 12.06 16.62
C ILE A 224 -4.45 12.40 17.41
N TYR A 225 -3.30 12.57 16.75
CA TYR A 225 -2.01 12.78 17.41
C TYR A 225 -2.01 14.00 18.33
N ALA A 226 -2.45 15.16 17.83
CA ALA A 226 -2.46 16.39 18.62
C ALA A 226 -3.47 16.35 19.80
N PRO A 227 -4.73 15.92 19.61
CA PRO A 227 -5.65 15.67 20.72
C PRO A 227 -5.09 14.70 21.77
N LEU A 228 -4.47 13.60 21.33
CA LEU A 228 -3.89 12.58 22.21
C LEU A 228 -2.70 13.14 23.01
N MET A 229 -1.84 13.92 22.37
CA MET A 229 -0.75 14.66 23.03
C MET A 229 -1.26 15.66 24.08
N GLY A 230 -2.39 16.31 23.81
CA GLY A 230 -3.07 17.19 24.77
C GLY A 230 -3.56 16.40 25.98
N ALA A 231 -4.34 15.34 25.74
CA ALA A 231 -4.90 14.48 26.78
C ALA A 231 -3.83 13.85 27.68
N MET A 232 -2.71 13.36 27.11
CA MET A 232 -1.63 12.76 27.91
C MET A 232 -1.00 13.68 28.97
N LYS A 233 -1.15 15.01 28.84
CA LYS A 233 -0.65 15.97 29.84
C LYS A 233 -1.51 16.00 31.10
N THR A 234 -2.81 15.76 30.97
CA THR A 234 -3.80 15.99 32.03
C THR A 234 -4.50 14.71 32.48
N VAL A 235 -4.44 13.63 31.69
CA VAL A 235 -5.14 12.37 32.00
C VAL A 235 -4.59 11.74 33.28
N GLU A 236 -5.50 11.28 34.13
CA GLU A 236 -5.20 10.34 35.21
C GLU A 236 -4.91 8.97 34.60
N VAL A 237 -3.86 8.31 35.06
CA VAL A 237 -3.45 7.02 34.51
C VAL A 237 -4.31 5.93 35.14
N GLU A 238 -5.04 5.19 34.32
CA GLU A 238 -5.71 3.96 34.72
C GLU A 238 -4.71 2.80 34.53
N ASP A 239 -4.23 2.25 35.64
CA ASP A 239 -3.27 1.14 35.62
C ASP A 239 -3.91 -0.14 35.09
N GLY A 240 -3.17 -0.90 34.29
CA GLY A 240 -3.59 -2.21 33.80
C GLY A 240 -4.44 -2.19 32.53
N ILE A 241 -4.58 -1.05 31.84
CA ILE A 241 -5.12 -1.04 30.47
C ILE A 241 -4.18 -1.80 29.53
N HIS A 242 -2.87 -1.63 29.70
CA HIS A 242 -1.86 -2.35 28.93
C HIS A 242 -1.86 -3.83 29.27
N ASN A 243 -2.16 -4.66 28.28
CA ASN A 243 -2.30 -6.10 28.47
C ASN A 243 -1.74 -6.91 27.30
N SER A 244 -0.69 -6.40 26.66
CA SER A 244 -0.03 -7.08 25.55
C SER A 244 1.45 -7.33 25.81
N SER A 245 1.99 -8.42 25.26
CA SER A 245 3.40 -8.77 25.41
C SER A 245 4.32 -7.89 24.56
N ALA A 246 5.59 -7.84 24.96
CA ALA A 246 6.68 -7.25 24.19
C ALA A 246 6.73 -7.79 22.76
N GLU A 247 6.59 -9.11 22.58
CA GLU A 247 6.55 -9.75 21.27
C GLU A 247 5.31 -9.29 20.47
N GLY A 248 4.16 -9.16 21.12
CA GLY A 248 2.91 -8.72 20.49
C GLY A 248 3.01 -7.31 19.91
N PHE A 249 3.48 -6.34 20.69
CA PHE A 249 3.61 -4.97 20.18
C PHE A 249 4.85 -4.74 19.30
N SER A 250 5.86 -5.63 19.36
CA SER A 250 7.01 -5.61 18.45
C SER A 250 6.64 -5.83 16.97
N TRP A 251 5.44 -6.34 16.68
CA TRP A 251 4.89 -6.38 15.30
C TRP A 251 4.78 -5.00 14.64
N ALA A 252 4.89 -3.90 15.40
CA ALA A 252 4.99 -2.56 14.84
C ALA A 252 6.21 -2.37 13.93
N VAL A 253 7.28 -3.14 14.14
CA VAL A 253 8.58 -3.01 13.48
C VAL A 253 8.94 -4.27 12.69
N SER A 254 9.82 -4.09 11.70
CA SER A 254 10.36 -5.19 10.87
C SER A 254 11.02 -6.27 11.73
N GLY A 255 10.64 -7.54 11.52
CA GLY A 255 11.14 -8.69 12.27
C GLY A 255 10.31 -9.04 13.50
N GLY A 256 9.29 -8.24 13.84
CA GLY A 256 8.41 -8.48 14.99
C GLY A 256 7.62 -9.78 14.85
N GLU A 257 7.07 -10.05 13.66
CA GLU A 257 6.37 -11.30 13.35
C GLU A 257 7.35 -12.49 13.33
N SER A 258 8.49 -12.31 12.65
CA SER A 258 9.54 -13.34 12.55
C SER A 258 10.11 -13.77 13.90
N SER A 259 10.02 -12.94 14.95
CA SER A 259 10.50 -13.26 16.30
C SER A 259 9.86 -14.51 16.92
N TYR A 260 8.66 -14.87 16.45
CA TYR A 260 7.96 -16.09 16.88
C TYR A 260 8.55 -17.37 16.28
N LEU A 261 9.40 -17.27 15.25
CA LEU A 261 9.92 -18.39 14.45
C LEU A 261 11.42 -18.62 14.65
N LYS A 262 11.90 -18.59 15.90
CA LYS A 262 13.33 -18.69 16.26
C LYS A 262 14.09 -19.89 15.68
N ASN A 263 13.41 -21.00 15.39
CA ASN A 263 14.01 -22.24 14.86
C ASN A 263 13.83 -22.41 13.34
N LYS A 264 13.48 -21.35 12.62
CA LYS A 264 13.25 -21.36 11.16
C LYS A 264 14.20 -20.39 10.47
N LYS A 265 14.47 -20.64 9.19
CA LYS A 265 15.20 -19.71 8.34
C LYS A 265 14.24 -18.62 7.89
N VAL A 266 14.26 -17.50 8.60
CA VAL A 266 13.36 -16.36 8.36
C VAL A 266 14.12 -15.23 7.65
N LEU A 267 13.48 -14.62 6.66
CA LEU A 267 13.96 -13.40 6.04
C LEU A 267 12.91 -12.31 6.25
N HIS A 268 13.26 -11.24 6.96
CA HIS A 268 12.41 -10.07 7.15
C HIS A 268 12.98 -8.89 6.38
N VAL A 269 12.13 -8.22 5.61
CA VAL A 269 12.50 -7.15 4.70
C VAL A 269 11.48 -6.04 4.79
N ASP A 270 11.97 -4.81 4.95
CA ASP A 270 11.13 -3.63 4.97
C ASP A 270 11.50 -2.61 3.89
N GLY A 271 10.51 -1.77 3.56
CA GLY A 271 10.56 -0.87 2.42
C GLY A 271 10.17 -1.58 1.13
N ILE A 272 9.13 -1.06 0.46
CA ILE A 272 8.51 -1.73 -0.69
C ILE A 272 9.50 -2.05 -1.82
N SER A 273 10.48 -1.18 -2.07
CA SER A 273 11.51 -1.41 -3.09
C SER A 273 12.43 -2.59 -2.76
N ASN A 274 12.75 -2.80 -1.47
CA ASN A 274 13.54 -3.96 -1.04
C ASN A 274 12.71 -5.23 -1.09
N VAL A 275 11.45 -5.15 -0.65
CA VAL A 275 10.50 -6.27 -0.73
C VAL A 275 10.32 -6.74 -2.18
N ILE A 276 10.19 -5.81 -3.14
CA ILE A 276 10.11 -6.13 -4.57
C ILE A 276 11.33 -6.92 -5.03
N LYS A 277 12.55 -6.45 -4.74
CA LYS A 277 13.79 -7.13 -5.15
C LYS A 277 13.86 -8.56 -4.60
N VAL A 278 13.48 -8.74 -3.35
CA VAL A 278 13.51 -10.07 -2.71
C VAL A 278 12.41 -10.98 -3.27
N LEU A 279 11.21 -10.46 -3.56
CA LEU A 279 10.17 -11.22 -4.24
C LEU A 279 10.59 -11.64 -5.66
N GLU A 280 11.27 -10.76 -6.40
CA GLU A 280 11.88 -11.10 -7.71
C GLU A 280 12.90 -12.24 -7.58
N GLU A 281 13.74 -12.24 -6.53
CA GLU A 281 14.68 -13.33 -6.29
C GLU A 281 14.01 -14.64 -5.85
N ILE A 282 12.92 -14.57 -5.08
CA ILE A 282 12.10 -15.74 -4.71
C ILE A 282 11.43 -16.34 -5.95
N GLU A 283 10.78 -15.51 -6.78
CA GLU A 283 10.11 -15.96 -8.02
C GLU A 283 11.10 -16.58 -9.02
N ASN A 284 12.31 -16.01 -9.12
CA ASN A 284 13.39 -16.57 -9.95
C ASN A 284 14.09 -17.80 -9.33
N GLY A 285 13.63 -18.30 -8.18
CA GLY A 285 14.19 -19.49 -7.53
C GLY A 285 15.60 -19.31 -6.94
N LYS A 286 16.07 -18.07 -6.74
CA LYS A 286 17.41 -17.78 -6.17
C LYS A 286 17.46 -17.92 -4.64
N LEU A 287 16.31 -17.87 -3.98
CA LEU A 287 16.17 -17.89 -2.52
C LEU A 287 15.37 -19.12 -2.04
N ASP A 288 15.87 -20.32 -2.35
CA ASP A 288 15.19 -21.60 -2.08
C ASP A 288 15.31 -22.13 -0.64
N ASN A 289 16.23 -21.57 0.17
CA ASN A 289 16.53 -22.01 1.53
C ASN A 289 15.83 -21.19 2.63
N ILE A 290 14.77 -20.47 2.28
CA ILE A 290 14.00 -19.65 3.23
C ILE A 290 12.73 -20.41 3.63
N ASP A 291 12.47 -20.52 4.93
CA ASP A 291 11.23 -21.11 5.45
C ASP A 291 10.10 -20.08 5.51
N PHE A 292 10.39 -18.85 5.94
CA PHE A 292 9.42 -17.78 6.13
C PHE A 292 9.93 -16.44 5.58
N PHE A 293 9.06 -15.72 4.87
CA PHE A 293 9.33 -14.37 4.40
C PHE A 293 8.35 -13.36 5.00
N GLU A 294 8.88 -12.41 5.79
CA GLU A 294 8.15 -11.26 6.33
C GLU A 294 8.47 -10.02 5.49
N GLY A 295 7.51 -9.60 4.66
CA GLY A 295 7.64 -8.38 3.85
C GLY A 295 6.78 -7.24 4.39
N LEU A 296 7.40 -6.11 4.75
CA LEU A 296 6.69 -4.89 5.16
C LEU A 296 6.92 -3.75 4.16
N ALA A 297 5.83 -3.13 3.68
CA ALA A 297 5.92 -2.11 2.62
C ALA A 297 6.61 -0.81 3.07
N CYS A 298 6.64 -0.51 4.36
CA CYS A 298 7.13 0.74 4.91
C CYS A 298 8.49 0.54 5.59
N ILE A 299 9.39 1.52 5.48
CA ILE A 299 10.74 1.45 6.05
C ILE A 299 10.66 1.41 7.59
N GLY A 300 11.33 0.43 8.19
CA GLY A 300 11.29 0.16 9.63
C GLY A 300 10.04 -0.61 10.10
N GLY A 301 9.13 -0.96 9.20
CA GLY A 301 7.86 -1.61 9.49
C GLY A 301 6.68 -0.64 9.55
N CYS A 302 5.59 -1.01 10.25
CA CYS A 302 4.37 -0.20 10.33
C CYS A 302 4.59 1.18 10.96
N VAL A 303 5.65 1.37 11.77
CA VAL A 303 6.08 2.68 12.27
C VAL A 303 6.40 3.71 11.17
N GLY A 304 6.76 3.26 9.97
CA GLY A 304 6.97 4.11 8.78
C GLY A 304 5.72 4.31 7.92
N GLY A 305 4.54 3.97 8.43
CA GLY A 305 3.26 4.12 7.72
C GLY A 305 2.96 5.57 7.30
N CYS A 306 2.21 5.77 6.22
CA CYS A 306 1.89 7.12 5.72
C CYS A 306 0.89 7.91 6.60
N LEU A 307 0.36 7.28 7.66
CA LEU A 307 -0.59 7.91 8.60
C LEU A 307 0.01 8.08 10.00
N THR A 308 1.34 7.99 10.14
CA THR A 308 2.08 8.27 11.37
C THR A 308 2.60 9.71 11.40
N VAL A 309 3.18 10.14 12.52
CA VAL A 309 3.69 11.51 12.72
C VAL A 309 5.17 11.51 13.11
N GLU A 310 5.57 10.62 14.01
CA GLU A 310 6.95 10.54 14.48
C GLU A 310 7.88 10.02 13.39
N ASN A 311 9.14 10.43 13.44
CA ASN A 311 10.17 9.89 12.57
C ASN A 311 10.22 8.36 12.72
N ASN A 312 10.22 7.62 11.61
CA ASN A 312 10.11 6.17 11.61
C ASN A 312 11.26 5.47 12.36
N PHE A 313 12.49 6.00 12.29
CA PHE A 313 13.64 5.44 13.01
C PHE A 313 13.54 5.69 14.52
N VAL A 314 13.08 6.88 14.91
CA VAL A 314 12.82 7.21 16.33
C VAL A 314 11.66 6.36 16.87
N ALA A 315 10.59 6.22 16.10
CA ALA A 315 9.44 5.41 16.47
C ALA A 315 9.79 3.92 16.61
N LYS A 316 10.64 3.40 15.71
CA LYS A 316 11.22 2.06 15.83
C LYS A 316 12.01 1.93 17.14
N MET A 317 12.90 2.88 17.43
CA MET A 317 13.68 2.89 18.66
C MET A 317 12.78 2.90 19.91
N TYR A 318 11.71 3.69 19.93
CA TYR A 318 10.75 3.69 21.05
C TYR A 318 10.05 2.34 21.24
N ILE A 319 9.64 1.66 20.16
CA ILE A 319 9.06 0.31 20.27
C ILE A 319 10.07 -0.67 20.86
N GLU A 320 11.31 -0.66 20.37
CA GLU A 320 12.36 -1.56 20.82
C GLU A 320 12.74 -1.33 22.28
N GLU A 321 12.86 -0.08 22.72
CA GLU A 321 13.14 0.24 24.13
C GLU A 321 11.98 -0.14 25.05
N ARG A 322 10.72 0.10 24.63
CA ARG A 322 9.55 -0.37 25.39
C ARG A 322 9.54 -1.90 25.50
N ALA A 323 9.88 -2.61 24.43
CA ALA A 323 9.97 -4.07 24.44
C ALA A 323 11.05 -4.59 25.39
N LYS A 324 12.19 -3.89 25.51
CA LYS A 324 13.24 -4.24 26.47
C LYS A 324 12.75 -4.12 27.91
N LEU A 325 12.09 -3.00 28.24
CA LEU A 325 11.55 -2.77 29.58
C LEU A 325 10.46 -3.78 29.95
N GLU A 326 9.50 -4.03 29.05
CA GLU A 326 8.40 -4.96 29.31
C GLU A 326 8.88 -6.41 29.54
N ARG A 327 9.92 -6.86 28.80
CA ARG A 327 10.50 -8.20 29.00
C ARG A 327 11.16 -8.39 30.36
N MET A 328 11.55 -7.31 31.03
CA MET A 328 12.13 -7.37 32.37
C MET A 328 11.05 -7.60 33.44
N ASP A 329 9.80 -7.22 33.15
CA ASP A 329 8.65 -7.28 34.08
C ASP A 329 7.70 -8.49 33.85
N SER A 330 7.90 -9.30 32.79
CA SER A 330 6.77 -10.08 32.26
C SER A 330 6.39 -11.36 33.04
N HIS A 331 5.14 -11.38 33.53
CA HIS A 331 4.34 -12.57 33.90
C HIS A 331 3.08 -12.76 33.01
N LYS A 332 2.90 -11.94 31.96
CA LYS A 332 1.70 -11.98 31.10
C LYS A 332 1.91 -12.95 29.93
N HIS A 333 1.42 -14.17 30.07
CA HIS A 333 1.43 -15.15 28.99
C HIS A 333 0.02 -15.63 28.68
N LEU A 334 -0.36 -15.58 27.39
CA LEU A 334 -1.57 -16.27 26.94
C LEU A 334 -1.39 -17.78 27.10
N GLU A 335 -2.42 -18.46 27.61
CA GLU A 335 -2.39 -19.91 27.68
C GLU A 335 -2.36 -20.53 26.28
N GLU A 336 -1.47 -21.51 26.07
CA GLU A 336 -1.36 -22.19 24.78
C GLU A 336 -2.65 -22.91 24.39
N ALA A 337 -3.42 -23.40 25.37
CA ALA A 337 -4.71 -24.05 25.16
C ALA A 337 -5.73 -23.11 24.51
N TYR A 338 -5.75 -21.84 24.90
CA TYR A 338 -6.64 -20.83 24.32
C TYR A 338 -6.34 -20.60 22.83
N ILE A 339 -5.06 -20.46 22.49
CA ILE A 339 -4.61 -20.24 21.10
C ILE A 339 -4.93 -21.46 20.24
N LYS A 340 -4.66 -22.66 20.75
CA LYS A 340 -4.94 -23.90 20.03
C LYS A 340 -6.43 -24.09 19.78
N ASN A 341 -7.29 -23.72 20.74
CA ASN A 341 -8.74 -23.72 20.55
C ASN A 341 -9.15 -22.76 19.41
N LEU A 342 -8.72 -21.50 19.48
CA LEU A 342 -9.00 -20.52 18.42
C LEU A 342 -8.49 -20.97 17.04
N TYR A 343 -7.36 -21.67 16.98
CA TYR A 343 -6.79 -22.20 15.74
C TYR A 343 -7.69 -23.31 15.17
N ASN A 344 -8.09 -24.27 16.02
CA ASN A 344 -8.92 -25.41 15.64
C ASN A 344 -10.34 -25.01 15.20
N THR A 345 -10.89 -23.94 15.76
CA THR A 345 -12.20 -23.40 15.33
C THR A 345 -12.17 -22.71 13.95
N GLY A 346 -10.97 -22.48 13.39
CA GLY A 346 -10.81 -21.71 12.15
C GLY A 346 -11.02 -20.20 12.32
N MET A 347 -11.20 -19.71 13.55
CA MET A 347 -11.50 -18.30 13.83
C MET A 347 -10.41 -17.35 13.31
N MET A 348 -9.17 -17.83 13.25
CA MET A 348 -7.98 -17.09 12.79
C MET A 348 -7.69 -17.22 11.30
N HIS A 349 -8.47 -17.98 10.53
CA HIS A 349 -8.20 -18.21 9.11
C HIS A 349 -9.09 -17.37 8.20
N GLN A 350 -8.50 -16.89 7.12
CA GLN A 350 -9.22 -16.32 5.98
C GLN A 350 -9.93 -17.46 5.24
N LYS A 351 -11.20 -17.24 4.86
CA LYS A 351 -12.00 -18.27 4.18
C LYS A 351 -11.52 -18.53 2.76
N GLU A 352 -11.18 -17.47 2.03
CA GLU A 352 -10.75 -17.54 0.64
C GLU A 352 -9.23 -17.49 0.48
N LYS A 353 -8.76 -17.88 -0.71
CA LYS A 353 -7.35 -17.73 -1.07
C LYS A 353 -7.18 -16.38 -1.72
N LEU A 354 -6.06 -15.73 -1.48
CA LEU A 354 -5.68 -14.58 -2.28
C LEU A 354 -5.43 -15.04 -3.70
N VAL A 355 -6.18 -14.48 -4.65
CA VAL A 355 -6.03 -14.76 -6.08
C VAL A 355 -5.25 -13.64 -6.75
N PRO A 356 -4.53 -13.93 -7.86
CA PRO A 356 -3.95 -12.89 -8.70
C PRO A 356 -4.96 -11.79 -9.04
N ARG A 357 -4.55 -10.53 -8.90
CA ARG A 357 -5.26 -9.35 -9.40
C ARG A 357 -4.52 -8.90 -10.64
N GLY A 358 -4.76 -9.62 -11.73
CA GLY A 358 -4.17 -9.30 -13.03
C GLY A 358 -4.66 -7.94 -13.53
N PRO A 359 -3.83 -7.22 -14.33
CA PRO A 359 -4.33 -6.08 -15.09
C PRO A 359 -5.53 -6.52 -15.94
N LYS A 360 -6.44 -5.60 -16.24
CA LYS A 360 -7.47 -5.87 -17.25
C LYS A 360 -6.77 -6.35 -18.52
N PRO A 361 -7.31 -7.37 -19.20
CA PRO A 361 -6.71 -7.83 -20.44
C PRO A 361 -6.67 -6.67 -21.44
N LEU A 362 -5.64 -6.64 -22.29
CA LEU A 362 -5.44 -5.59 -23.30
C LEU A 362 -6.61 -5.51 -24.29
N ASP A 363 -7.29 -6.63 -24.46
CA ASP A 363 -8.53 -6.78 -25.21
C ASP A 363 -9.37 -7.93 -24.62
N GLU A 364 -10.67 -7.97 -24.89
CA GLU A 364 -11.51 -9.11 -24.52
C GLU A 364 -11.22 -10.31 -25.44
N ASP A 365 -10.85 -10.05 -26.70
CA ASP A 365 -10.38 -11.09 -27.62
C ASP A 365 -8.90 -11.40 -27.38
N MET A 366 -8.57 -12.69 -27.21
CA MET A 366 -7.21 -13.13 -26.94
C MET A 366 -6.25 -12.85 -28.12
N GLY A 367 -6.74 -12.97 -29.36
CA GLY A 367 -5.94 -12.70 -30.56
C GLY A 367 -5.56 -11.22 -30.66
N GLU A 368 -6.52 -10.32 -30.42
CA GLU A 368 -6.26 -8.89 -30.36
C GLU A 368 -5.38 -8.49 -29.17
N ALA A 369 -5.54 -9.14 -28.01
CA ALA A 369 -4.67 -8.92 -26.87
C ALA A 369 -3.20 -9.29 -27.17
N ILE A 370 -2.96 -10.40 -27.89
CA ILE A 370 -1.62 -10.82 -28.33
C ILE A 370 -1.04 -9.80 -29.33
N LYS A 371 -1.83 -9.33 -30.31
CA LYS A 371 -1.37 -8.29 -31.25
C LYS A 371 -0.98 -7.00 -30.54
N LYS A 372 -1.80 -6.56 -29.58
CA LYS A 372 -1.50 -5.39 -28.74
C LYS A 372 -0.24 -5.58 -27.92
N MET A 373 -0.02 -6.78 -27.36
CA MET A 373 1.19 -7.09 -26.62
C MET A 373 2.45 -6.96 -27.50
N HIS A 374 2.41 -7.52 -28.71
CA HIS A 374 3.51 -7.38 -29.67
C HIS A 374 3.75 -5.91 -30.07
N ALA A 375 2.68 -5.15 -30.31
CA ALA A 375 2.79 -3.72 -30.60
C ALA A 375 3.41 -2.92 -29.45
N ILE A 376 3.13 -3.29 -28.20
CA ILE A 376 3.75 -2.69 -27.01
C ILE A 376 5.26 -2.95 -27.02
N GLU A 377 5.69 -4.18 -27.27
CA GLU A 377 7.10 -4.56 -27.31
C GLU A 377 7.87 -3.83 -28.43
N GLU A 378 7.29 -3.77 -29.62
CA GLU A 378 7.86 -3.02 -30.75
C GLU A 378 8.00 -1.52 -30.45
N LEU A 379 6.98 -0.91 -29.83
CA LEU A 379 7.02 0.50 -29.44
C LEU A 379 8.01 0.74 -28.31
N GLU A 380 8.05 -0.13 -27.30
CA GLU A 380 9.00 -0.06 -26.19
C GLU A 380 10.44 -0.06 -26.72
N ALA A 381 10.76 -0.92 -27.68
CA ALA A 381 12.09 -1.01 -28.31
C ALA A 381 12.48 0.27 -29.09
N LYS A 382 11.51 1.04 -29.59
CA LYS A 382 11.75 2.32 -30.27
C LYS A 382 11.89 3.50 -29.31
N LEU A 383 11.38 3.36 -28.08
CA LEU A 383 11.49 4.40 -27.06
C LEU A 383 12.90 4.44 -26.45
N PRO A 384 13.31 5.56 -25.83
CA PRO A 384 14.68 5.73 -25.34
C PRO A 384 15.15 4.78 -24.22
N GLY A 385 14.24 4.02 -23.59
CA GLY A 385 14.57 3.13 -22.46
C GLY A 385 15.03 3.83 -21.18
N LEU A 386 14.81 5.15 -21.04
CA LEU A 386 15.33 5.95 -19.93
C LEU A 386 14.44 5.95 -18.67
N ASP A 387 13.17 5.54 -18.79
CA ASP A 387 12.18 5.54 -17.70
C ASP A 387 12.09 6.85 -16.89
N CYS A 388 12.34 7.98 -17.56
CA CYS A 388 12.47 9.28 -16.89
C CYS A 388 11.17 9.86 -16.31
N GLY A 389 10.01 9.40 -16.80
CA GLY A 389 8.69 9.86 -16.34
C GLY A 389 8.17 11.16 -16.96
N SER A 390 8.91 11.80 -17.88
CA SER A 390 8.57 13.12 -18.44
C SER A 390 7.28 13.13 -19.27
N CYS A 391 6.93 12.01 -19.91
CA CYS A 391 5.67 11.83 -20.65
C CYS A 391 4.46 11.56 -19.71
N GLY A 392 4.66 11.56 -18.40
CA GLY A 392 3.63 11.22 -17.43
C GLY A 392 3.27 9.72 -17.37
N ALA A 393 4.10 8.83 -17.93
CA ALA A 393 4.05 7.39 -17.69
C ALA A 393 5.28 6.95 -16.85
N PRO A 394 5.16 5.95 -15.96
CA PRO A 394 6.24 5.54 -15.04
C PRO A 394 7.47 4.94 -15.72
N GLY A 395 7.37 4.55 -16.98
CA GLY A 395 8.46 4.00 -17.78
C GLY A 395 8.10 3.93 -19.26
N CYS A 396 9.07 3.59 -20.11
CA CYS A 396 8.92 3.45 -21.55
C CYS A 396 7.88 2.37 -21.91
N ARG A 397 7.94 1.20 -21.25
CA ARG A 397 6.90 0.17 -21.41
C ARG A 397 5.50 0.68 -21.09
N ALA A 398 5.38 1.45 -20.01
CA ALA A 398 4.11 2.00 -19.57
C ALA A 398 3.57 3.07 -20.54
N LEU A 399 4.45 3.85 -21.18
CA LEU A 399 4.07 4.75 -22.26
C LEU A 399 3.62 3.96 -23.50
N ALA A 400 4.34 2.90 -23.86
CA ALA A 400 3.97 2.03 -24.99
C ALA A 400 2.59 1.39 -24.77
N GLU A 401 2.32 0.86 -23.56
CA GLU A 401 0.98 0.43 -23.14
C GLU A 401 -0.07 1.53 -23.36
N ASP A 402 0.22 2.75 -22.90
CA ASP A 402 -0.72 3.86 -23.03
C ASP A 402 -0.98 4.23 -24.51
N ILE A 403 0.03 4.17 -25.37
CA ILE A 403 -0.08 4.46 -26.82
C ILE A 403 -0.95 3.42 -27.51
N VAL A 404 -0.67 2.13 -27.30
CA VAL A 404 -1.43 1.03 -27.91
C VAL A 404 -2.89 1.04 -27.45
N MET A 405 -3.13 1.46 -26.21
CA MET A 405 -4.48 1.60 -25.66
C MET A 405 -5.16 2.93 -26.02
N GLY A 406 -4.54 3.80 -26.84
CA GLY A 406 -5.11 5.08 -27.28
C GLY A 406 -5.13 6.19 -26.22
N ASN A 407 -4.41 6.02 -25.11
CA ASN A 407 -4.34 6.96 -23.98
C ASN A 407 -3.13 7.90 -24.04
N ALA A 408 -2.27 7.75 -25.04
CA ALA A 408 -1.09 8.57 -25.29
C ALA A 408 -0.69 8.50 -26.77
N ARG A 409 0.24 9.35 -27.17
CA ARG A 409 0.87 9.37 -28.50
C ARG A 409 2.37 9.24 -28.36
N GLU A 410 3.04 8.74 -29.40
CA GLU A 410 4.51 8.65 -29.42
C GLU A 410 5.19 10.00 -29.14
N ILE A 411 4.62 11.09 -29.66
CA ILE A 411 5.11 12.46 -29.47
C ILE A 411 4.96 12.98 -28.04
N ASP A 412 4.26 12.27 -27.16
CA ASP A 412 4.23 12.63 -25.74
C ASP A 412 5.57 12.28 -25.07
N CYS A 413 6.40 11.42 -25.70
CA CYS A 413 7.81 11.27 -25.33
C CYS A 413 8.60 12.49 -25.80
N VAL A 414 9.20 13.22 -24.85
CA VAL A 414 9.99 14.44 -25.15
C VAL A 414 11.16 14.19 -26.10
N PHE A 415 11.76 12.99 -26.07
CA PHE A 415 12.84 12.62 -26.97
C PHE A 415 12.34 12.38 -28.39
N VAL A 416 11.25 11.63 -28.55
CA VAL A 416 10.61 11.40 -29.85
C VAL A 416 10.10 12.71 -30.44
N LEU A 417 9.50 13.58 -29.62
CA LEU A 417 9.08 14.91 -30.05
C LEU A 417 10.25 15.73 -30.56
N LYS A 418 11.36 15.76 -29.80
CA LYS A 418 12.58 16.47 -30.20
C LYS A 418 13.09 15.97 -31.55
N ASP A 419 13.17 14.66 -31.75
CA ASP A 419 13.67 14.07 -32.99
C ASP A 419 12.76 14.43 -34.18
N ARG A 420 11.43 14.36 -34.01
CA ARG A 420 10.47 14.78 -35.04
C ARG A 420 10.55 16.27 -35.35
N VAL A 421 10.76 17.12 -34.36
CA VAL A 421 10.96 18.58 -34.57
C VAL A 421 12.24 18.84 -35.36
N LEU A 422 13.32 18.11 -35.09
CA LEU A 422 14.58 18.22 -35.84
C LEU A 422 14.41 17.75 -37.29
N GLU A 423 13.69 16.65 -37.50
CA GLU A 423 13.39 16.13 -38.84
C GLU A 423 12.55 17.13 -39.66
N LEU A 424 11.49 17.69 -39.06
CA LEU A 424 10.70 18.76 -39.68
C LEU A 424 11.52 19.99 -40.03
N SER A 425 12.46 20.39 -39.15
CA SER A 425 13.36 21.51 -39.40
C SER A 425 14.27 21.27 -40.61
N LYS A 426 14.79 20.04 -40.76
CA LYS A 426 15.60 19.63 -41.94
C LYS A 426 14.78 19.66 -43.22
N LEU A 427 13.61 19.02 -43.22
CA LEU A 427 12.69 19.00 -44.37
C LEU A 427 12.29 20.42 -44.80
N THR A 428 11.99 21.29 -43.82
CA THR A 428 11.66 22.70 -44.10
C THR A 428 12.84 23.44 -44.73
N SER A 429 14.06 23.18 -44.23
CA SER A 429 15.29 23.77 -44.79
C SER A 429 15.57 23.28 -46.20
N GLU A 430 15.37 21.99 -46.48
CA GLU A 430 15.51 21.41 -47.82
C GLU A 430 14.50 22.01 -48.79
N LEU A 431 13.22 22.12 -48.40
CA LEU A 431 12.17 22.72 -49.23
C LEU A 431 12.47 24.19 -49.58
N LEU A 432 13.02 24.97 -48.64
CA LEU A 432 13.43 26.36 -48.89
C LEU A 432 14.63 26.48 -49.85
N GLN A 433 15.46 25.43 -49.94
CA GLN A 433 16.60 25.38 -50.87
C GLN A 433 16.21 24.91 -52.28
N VAL A 434 15.00 24.35 -52.45
CA VAL A 434 14.47 24.02 -53.78
C VAL A 434 14.04 25.31 -54.49
N GLY A 435 15.00 26.00 -55.12
CA GLY A 435 14.71 27.08 -56.05
C GLY A 435 13.80 26.58 -57.18
N HIS A 436 12.62 27.18 -57.32
CA HIS A 436 11.77 26.95 -58.48
C HIS A 436 12.54 27.33 -59.75
N PRO A 437 12.68 26.45 -60.76
CA PRO A 437 13.20 26.87 -62.05
C PRO A 437 12.17 27.82 -62.67
N MET A 438 12.38 29.13 -62.55
CA MET A 438 11.68 30.09 -63.40
C MET A 438 12.04 29.75 -64.84
N LYS A 439 11.08 29.24 -65.61
CA LYS A 439 11.17 29.21 -67.07
C LYS A 439 11.21 30.66 -67.55
N ASN A 440 12.41 31.20 -67.78
CA ASN A 440 12.56 32.25 -68.78
C ASN A 440 12.32 31.60 -70.14
N LYS A 441 11.04 31.56 -70.54
CA LYS A 441 10.67 31.30 -71.93
C LYS A 441 11.18 32.47 -72.75
N ASN A 442 12.08 32.15 -73.68
CA ASN A 442 12.50 32.92 -74.83
C ASN A 442 11.49 34.00 -75.27
N GLU A 443 11.90 35.26 -75.21
CA GLU A 443 11.44 36.29 -76.14
C GLU A 443 12.38 36.27 -77.35
N ASN A 444 12.08 35.38 -78.29
CA ASN A 444 12.38 35.61 -79.70
C ASN A 444 11.02 35.61 -80.40
N ASN A 445 10.53 36.79 -80.74
CA ASN A 445 9.69 36.98 -81.91
C ASN A 445 10.00 38.35 -82.50
N GLU A 446 10.48 38.29 -83.72
CA GLU A 446 10.63 39.37 -84.68
C GLU A 446 9.28 40.04 -84.89
N GLU A 447 9.22 41.37 -84.80
CA GLU A 447 8.33 42.16 -85.64
C GLU A 447 9.16 43.30 -86.26
N THR A 448 9.50 43.08 -87.52
CA THR A 448 9.67 44.11 -88.55
C THR A 448 8.55 45.13 -88.46
N GLU A 449 8.86 46.42 -88.39
CA GLU A 449 8.13 47.43 -89.15
C GLU A 449 8.96 48.71 -89.35
N GLU A 450 8.90 49.16 -90.58
CA GLU A 450 9.51 50.36 -91.16
C GLU A 450 8.94 51.64 -90.53
N GLU A 451 9.76 52.70 -90.42
CA GLU A 451 9.52 54.01 -91.05
C GLU A 451 10.32 55.15 -90.39
N LYS A 452 11.09 55.82 -91.27
CA LYS A 452 11.63 57.19 -91.25
C LYS A 452 12.92 57.51 -90.50
#